data_AF-A0AAU7F2H3-F1
#
_entry.id   AF-A0AAU7F2H3-F1
#
_cell.length_a   1.000
_cell.length_b   1.000
_cell.length_c   1.000
_cell.angle_alpha   90.00
_cell.angle_beta   90.00
_cell.angle_gamma   90.00
#
_symmetry.space_group_name_H-M   'P 1'
#
loop_
_entity.id
_entity.type
_entity.pdbx_description
1 polymer ?
#
loop_
_entity_poly.entity_id
_entity_poly.type
_entity_poly.pdbx_seq_one_letter_code
_entity_poly.pdbx_strand_id
1 'polypeptide(L)'
;MTRYVLTDTTMAWLMAVTLMMTGATSMASSLRLEEPSAFAGRWQATLTGHSDTPETRSLQDKPSNTCLVELAPNQTLGEGTECLAAWLGEAPIGWFPEPDGISITGKEGSRIAFFSRQRDGIYTKALSAELLITLERAAQ
;
A
#
# COMPACT_ATOMS: atom_id res chain seq x y z
N MET A 1 -28.39 -28.42 60.90
CA MET A 1 -28.23 -26.97 60.62
C MET A 1 -26.75 -26.61 60.72
N THR A 2 -26.06 -26.36 59.61
CA THR A 2 -24.91 -25.45 59.61
C THR A 2 -24.80 -24.86 58.20
N ARG A 3 -25.33 -23.64 58.07
CA ARG A 3 -25.22 -22.83 56.86
C ARG A 3 -23.83 -22.19 56.90
N TYR A 4 -22.98 -22.46 55.92
CA TYR A 4 -21.78 -21.64 55.68
C TYR A 4 -22.24 -20.33 55.03
N VAL A 5 -22.36 -19.29 55.84
CA VAL A 5 -22.54 -17.91 55.37
C VAL A 5 -21.14 -17.42 54.99
N LEU A 6 -20.82 -17.46 53.70
CA LEU A 6 -19.68 -16.71 53.18
C LEU A 6 -20.04 -15.22 53.30
N THR A 7 -19.34 -14.53 54.19
CA THR A 7 -19.48 -13.09 54.44
C THR A 7 -18.82 -12.28 53.32
N ASP A 8 -19.60 -11.35 52.79
CA ASP A 8 -19.43 -10.47 51.61
C ASP A 8 -18.15 -9.61 51.52
N THR A 9 -17.37 -9.49 52.59
CA THR A 9 -16.39 -8.38 52.72
C THR A 9 -15.01 -8.66 52.13
N THR A 10 -14.63 -9.92 51.89
CA THR A 10 -13.33 -10.26 51.26
C THR A 10 -13.35 -10.12 49.74
N MET A 11 -14.53 -10.10 49.12
CA MET A 11 -14.69 -10.08 47.67
C MET A 11 -14.46 -8.68 47.07
N ALA A 12 -14.66 -7.62 47.86
CA ALA A 12 -14.51 -6.24 47.38
C ALA A 12 -13.05 -5.79 47.20
N TRP A 13 -12.12 -6.27 48.03
CA TRP A 13 -10.71 -5.86 47.95
C TRP A 13 -9.95 -6.52 46.79
N LEU A 14 -10.38 -7.70 46.34
CA LEU A 14 -9.76 -8.41 45.22
C LEU A 14 -10.05 -7.76 43.86
N MET A 15 -11.07 -6.90 43.74
CA MET A 15 -11.44 -6.27 42.46
C MET A 15 -10.67 -4.98 42.15
N ALA A 16 -10.04 -4.35 43.14
CA ALA A 16 -9.34 -3.07 42.95
C ALA A 16 -7.91 -3.22 42.41
N VAL A 17 -7.25 -4.34 42.66
CA VAL A 17 -5.83 -4.56 42.29
C VAL A 17 -5.65 -4.97 40.82
N THR A 18 -6.69 -5.51 40.18
CA THR A 18 -6.58 -6.05 38.81
C THR A 18 -6.53 -4.98 37.72
N LEU A 19 -6.96 -3.75 38.00
CA LEU A 19 -7.08 -2.69 36.98
C LEU A 19 -5.77 -1.94 36.71
N MET A 20 -4.72 -2.14 37.53
CA MET A 20 -3.45 -1.40 37.39
C MET A 20 -2.40 -2.09 36.51
N MET A 21 -2.66 -3.30 36.02
CA MET A 21 -1.67 -4.10 35.26
C MET A 21 -1.97 -4.22 33.77
N THR A 22 -2.98 -3.53 33.23
CA THR A 22 -3.27 -3.47 31.79
C THR A 22 -2.79 -2.17 31.16
N GLY A 23 -1.63 -1.68 31.61
CA GLY A 23 -0.84 -0.73 30.82
C GLY A 23 -0.18 -1.47 29.66
N ALA A 24 -0.97 -1.90 28.68
CA ALA A 24 -0.42 -2.41 27.42
C ALA A 24 0.33 -1.25 26.76
N THR A 25 1.66 -1.26 26.88
CA THR A 25 2.52 -0.43 26.05
C THR A 25 2.32 -0.89 24.61
N SER A 26 1.41 -0.26 23.87
CA SER A 26 1.39 -0.45 22.42
C SER A 26 2.70 0.14 21.89
N MET A 27 3.70 -0.71 21.68
CA MET A 27 4.89 -0.32 20.94
C MET A 27 4.41 0.08 19.55
N ALA A 28 4.44 1.38 19.25
CA ALA A 28 4.25 1.86 17.90
C ALA A 28 5.47 1.39 17.09
N SER A 29 5.35 0.24 16.42
CA SER A 29 6.37 -0.22 15.50
C SER A 29 6.35 0.68 14.28
N SER A 30 7.37 1.53 14.13
CA SER A 30 7.51 2.40 12.95
C SER A 30 8.02 1.58 11.77
N LEU A 31 7.45 1.83 10.61
CA LEU A 31 7.88 1.17 9.37
C LEU A 31 9.08 1.94 8.81
N ARG A 32 10.13 1.21 8.45
CA ARG A 32 11.36 1.82 7.94
C ARG A 32 11.12 2.39 6.54
N LEU A 33 11.50 3.65 6.35
CA LEU A 33 11.60 4.24 5.02
C LEU A 33 12.89 3.74 4.35
N GLU A 34 12.75 3.16 3.16
CA GLU A 34 13.85 2.65 2.37
C GLU A 34 14.40 3.75 1.45
N GLU A 35 15.71 3.73 1.19
CA GLU A 35 16.36 4.73 0.34
C GLU A 35 15.85 4.66 -1.11
N PRO A 36 15.73 5.79 -1.85
CA PRO A 36 15.29 5.77 -3.24
C PRO A 36 16.11 4.83 -4.14
N SER A 37 17.41 4.69 -3.89
CA SER A 37 18.27 3.77 -4.66
C SER A 37 17.79 2.32 -4.63
N ALA A 38 17.08 1.88 -3.58
CA ALA A 38 16.52 0.53 -3.47
C ALA A 38 15.36 0.28 -4.45
N PHE A 39 14.68 1.33 -4.92
CA PHE A 39 13.57 1.26 -5.85
C PHE A 39 13.94 1.67 -7.27
N ALA A 40 15.07 2.36 -7.46
CA ALA A 40 15.51 2.77 -8.79
C ALA A 40 15.67 1.58 -9.75
N GLY A 41 15.47 1.81 -11.04
CA GLY A 41 15.55 0.79 -12.10
C GLY A 41 14.21 0.51 -12.80
N ARG A 42 14.20 -0.53 -13.64
CA ARG A 42 13.05 -0.91 -14.46
C ARG A 42 12.01 -1.69 -13.67
N TRP A 43 10.76 -1.30 -13.85
CA TRP A 43 9.59 -1.96 -13.32
C TRP A 43 8.62 -2.31 -14.43
N GLN A 44 7.83 -3.34 -14.20
CA GLN A 44 6.69 -3.71 -15.00
C GLN A 44 5.42 -3.40 -14.21
N ALA A 45 4.58 -2.51 -14.73
CA ALA A 45 3.22 -2.30 -14.26
C ALA A 45 2.26 -3.16 -15.11
N THR A 46 1.39 -3.93 -14.46
CA THR A 46 0.43 -4.82 -15.11
C THR A 46 -0.99 -4.45 -14.67
N LEU A 47 -1.86 -4.13 -15.62
CA LEU A 47 -3.27 -3.87 -15.40
C LEU A 47 -4.06 -5.19 -15.45
N THR A 48 -4.79 -5.49 -14.37
CA THR A 48 -5.64 -6.68 -14.28
C THR A 48 -7.08 -6.24 -13.99
N GLY A 49 -8.03 -6.74 -14.78
CA GLY A 49 -9.46 -6.57 -14.59
C GLY A 49 -10.13 -7.89 -14.23
N HIS A 50 -11.09 -7.88 -13.31
CA HIS A 50 -11.84 -9.08 -12.90
C HIS A 50 -13.22 -9.20 -13.57
N SER A 51 -13.59 -8.22 -14.40
CA SER A 51 -14.90 -8.10 -15.03
C SER A 51 -14.76 -7.60 -16.47
N ASP A 52 -15.75 -7.96 -17.28
CA ASP A 52 -15.82 -7.67 -18.71
C ASP A 52 -16.78 -6.51 -19.03
N THR A 53 -16.79 -5.48 -18.17
CA THR A 53 -17.62 -4.28 -18.37
C THR A 53 -17.03 -3.40 -19.48
N PRO A 54 -17.84 -2.57 -20.15
CA PRO A 54 -17.34 -1.64 -21.17
C PRO A 54 -16.21 -0.73 -20.65
N GLU A 55 -16.29 -0.30 -19.39
CA GLU A 55 -15.32 0.55 -18.74
C GLU A 55 -13.99 -0.17 -18.51
N THR A 56 -14.00 -1.39 -17.96
CA THR A 56 -12.78 -2.18 -17.74
C THR A 56 -12.14 -2.56 -19.07
N ARG A 57 -12.95 -2.99 -20.05
CA ARG A 57 -12.50 -3.35 -21.39
C ARG A 57 -11.84 -2.16 -22.10
N SER A 58 -12.36 -0.95 -21.95
CA SER A 58 -11.78 0.25 -22.59
C SER A 58 -10.35 0.57 -22.15
N LEU A 59 -9.99 0.21 -20.91
CA LEU A 59 -8.64 0.37 -20.35
C LEU A 59 -7.74 -0.83 -20.65
N GLN A 60 -8.32 -2.04 -20.72
CA GLN A 60 -7.57 -3.27 -20.97
C GLN A 60 -7.28 -3.54 -22.46
N ASP A 61 -8.10 -3.03 -23.38
CA ASP A 61 -7.98 -3.26 -24.83
C ASP A 61 -6.96 -2.34 -25.54
N LYS A 62 -6.24 -1.48 -24.81
CA LYS A 62 -5.31 -0.49 -25.40
C LYS A 62 -3.92 -0.52 -24.75
N PRO A 63 -2.88 -0.35 -25.55
CA PRO A 63 -2.35 -1.35 -26.50
C PRO A 63 -1.73 -2.59 -25.79
N SER A 64 -1.65 -2.59 -24.47
CA SER A 64 -1.08 -3.66 -23.67
C SER A 64 -1.57 -3.51 -22.23
N ASN A 65 -1.86 -4.63 -21.56
CA ASN A 65 -2.11 -4.66 -20.12
C ASN A 65 -0.80 -4.56 -19.31
N THR A 66 0.31 -4.23 -19.96
CA THR A 66 1.64 -4.20 -19.37
C THR A 66 2.41 -2.97 -19.84
N CYS A 67 3.06 -2.33 -18.90
CA CYS A 67 3.84 -1.10 -19.03
C CYS A 67 5.21 -1.30 -18.41
N LEU A 68 6.27 -0.98 -19.14
CA LEU A 68 7.61 -0.88 -18.54
C LEU A 68 7.82 0.56 -18.11
N VAL A 69 8.22 0.78 -16.87
CA VAL A 69 8.42 2.12 -16.28
C VAL A 69 9.78 2.15 -15.62
N GLU A 70 10.57 3.17 -15.93
CA GLU A 70 11.84 3.40 -15.26
C GLU A 70 11.66 4.34 -14.05
N LEU A 71 11.98 3.86 -12.85
CA LEU A 71 12.13 4.70 -11.67
C LEU A 71 13.56 5.21 -11.62
N ALA A 72 13.82 6.44 -12.06
CA ALA A 72 15.19 6.95 -12.10
C ALA A 72 15.70 7.29 -10.68
N PRO A 73 17.02 7.15 -10.38
CA PRO A 73 17.59 7.43 -9.07
C PRO A 73 17.38 8.86 -8.56
N ASN A 74 17.19 9.83 -9.47
CA ASN A 74 16.88 11.22 -9.16
C ASN A 74 15.38 11.46 -8.88
N GLN A 75 14.61 10.40 -8.62
CA GLN A 75 13.18 10.46 -8.29
C GLN A 75 12.28 11.00 -9.42
N THR A 76 12.78 10.95 -10.66
CA THR A 76 11.99 11.18 -11.87
C THR A 76 11.57 9.86 -12.49
N LEU A 77 10.53 9.90 -13.33
CA LEU A 77 10.14 8.76 -14.14
C LEU A 77 10.76 8.87 -15.53
N GLY A 78 11.37 7.78 -15.98
CA GLY A 78 12.00 7.68 -17.30
C GLY A 78 11.02 7.23 -18.39
N GLU A 79 11.52 6.37 -19.30
CA GLU A 79 10.74 5.86 -20.42
C GLU A 79 9.55 4.99 -20.00
N GLY A 80 8.53 4.95 -20.86
CA GLY A 80 7.35 4.08 -20.74
C GLY A 80 6.28 4.58 -19.75
N THR A 81 6.36 5.86 -19.38
CA THR A 81 5.35 6.54 -18.56
C THR A 81 4.06 6.81 -19.31
N GLU A 82 4.08 6.86 -20.65
CA GLU A 82 2.92 7.17 -21.48
C GLU A 82 1.79 6.15 -21.33
N CYS A 83 2.11 4.87 -21.17
CA CYS A 83 1.10 3.84 -21.00
C CYS A 83 0.57 3.82 -19.55
N LEU A 84 1.42 4.10 -18.56
CA LEU A 84 0.97 4.28 -17.17
C LEU A 84 0.07 5.52 -17.04
N ALA A 85 0.37 6.60 -17.77
CA ALA A 85 -0.46 7.80 -17.82
C ALA A 85 -1.87 7.51 -18.32
N ALA A 86 -2.02 6.63 -19.31
CA ALA A 86 -3.32 6.22 -19.84
C ALA A 86 -4.19 5.54 -18.78
N TRP A 87 -3.58 4.82 -17.83
CA TRP A 87 -4.30 4.18 -16.71
C TRP A 87 -4.56 5.14 -15.55
N LEU A 88 -3.65 6.08 -15.28
CA LEU A 88 -3.74 7.01 -14.16
C LEU A 88 -4.57 8.27 -14.47
N GLY A 89 -4.79 8.59 -15.75
CA GLY A 89 -5.51 9.79 -16.19
C GLY A 89 -4.68 11.08 -16.10
N GLU A 90 -3.44 10.99 -15.62
CA GLU A 90 -2.48 12.10 -15.55
C GLU A 90 -1.08 11.60 -15.91
N ALA A 91 -0.28 12.46 -16.55
CA ALA A 91 1.10 12.16 -16.90
C ALA A 91 1.97 12.08 -15.62
N PRO A 92 2.56 10.91 -15.32
CA PRO A 92 3.41 10.76 -14.16
C PRO A 92 4.80 11.33 -14.47
N ILE A 93 5.35 12.14 -13.56
CA ILE A 93 6.61 12.88 -13.72
C ILE A 93 7.68 12.39 -12.75
N GLY A 94 7.27 12.07 -11.52
CA GLY A 94 8.20 11.66 -10.48
C GLY A 94 7.65 10.54 -9.63
N TRP A 95 8.49 10.11 -8.68
CA TRP A 95 8.13 9.08 -7.72
C TRP A 95 8.88 9.28 -6.41
N PHE A 96 8.33 8.78 -5.31
CA PHE A 96 9.03 8.74 -4.03
C PHE A 96 8.70 7.47 -3.25
N PRO A 97 9.69 6.90 -2.52
CA PRO A 97 9.42 5.79 -1.63
C PRO A 97 8.61 6.27 -0.42
N GLU A 98 7.65 5.47 -0.01
CA GLU A 98 6.97 5.57 1.28
C GLU A 98 7.30 4.31 2.09
N PRO A 99 7.17 4.35 3.43
CA PRO A 99 7.48 3.16 4.23
C PRO A 99 6.70 1.93 3.73
N ASP A 100 5.41 2.11 3.45
CA ASP A 100 4.46 1.07 3.05
C ASP A 100 4.13 1.10 1.55
N GLY A 101 4.93 1.76 0.71
CA GLY A 101 4.62 1.84 -0.71
C GLY A 101 5.54 2.69 -1.56
N ILE A 102 5.03 3.01 -2.75
CA ILE A 102 5.67 3.92 -3.70
C ILE A 102 4.60 4.90 -4.17
N SER A 103 4.89 6.19 -4.04
CA SER A 103 4.06 7.22 -4.61
C SER A 103 4.57 7.64 -5.97
N ILE A 104 3.63 7.87 -6.89
CA ILE A 104 3.85 8.46 -8.19
C ILE A 104 3.27 9.87 -8.16
N THR A 105 4.06 10.83 -8.65
CA THR A 105 3.72 12.24 -8.66
C THR A 105 3.50 12.75 -10.07
N GLY A 106 2.55 13.67 -10.19
CA GLY A 106 2.24 14.38 -11.42
C GLY A 106 2.93 15.73 -11.48
N LYS A 107 2.29 16.67 -12.16
CA LYS A 107 2.78 18.05 -12.22
C LYS A 107 2.78 18.66 -10.82
N GLU A 108 3.74 19.54 -10.58
CA GLU A 108 3.87 20.29 -9.32
C GLU A 108 4.19 19.42 -8.08
N GLY A 109 4.56 18.15 -8.28
CA GLY A 109 4.92 17.24 -7.19
C GLY A 109 3.72 16.68 -6.41
N SER A 110 2.50 16.93 -6.88
CA SER A 110 1.29 16.35 -6.29
C SER A 110 1.25 14.84 -6.49
N ARG A 111 0.76 14.10 -5.49
CA ARG A 111 0.61 12.64 -5.57
C ARG A 111 -0.61 12.28 -6.41
N ILE A 112 -0.40 11.57 -7.51
CA ILE A 112 -1.46 11.13 -8.43
C ILE A 112 -1.78 9.63 -8.29
N ALA A 113 -0.85 8.86 -7.72
CA ALA A 113 -1.03 7.44 -7.46
C ALA A 113 -0.18 7.00 -6.26
N PHE A 114 -0.73 6.08 -5.47
CA PHE A 114 -0.01 5.39 -4.40
C PHE A 114 -0.11 3.88 -4.64
N PHE A 115 1.04 3.22 -4.69
CA PHE A 115 1.18 1.79 -4.84
C PHE A 115 1.55 1.20 -3.48
N SER A 116 0.59 0.55 -2.83
CA SER A 116 0.78 -0.06 -1.51
C SER A 116 1.59 -1.34 -1.64
N ARG A 117 2.59 -1.48 -0.77
CA ARG A 117 3.45 -2.67 -0.66
C ARG A 117 2.63 -3.84 -0.16
N GLN A 118 2.45 -4.85 -1.00
CA GLN A 118 1.80 -6.11 -0.60
C GLN A 118 2.82 -7.06 0.03
N ARG A 119 3.99 -7.13 -0.60
CA ARG A 119 5.19 -7.84 -0.14
C ARG A 119 6.39 -7.27 -0.88
N ASP A 120 7.59 -7.73 -0.54
CA ASP A 120 8.80 -7.27 -1.19
C ASP A 120 8.74 -7.47 -2.71
N GLY A 121 9.02 -6.38 -3.44
CA GLY A 121 9.00 -6.35 -4.90
C GLY A 121 7.62 -6.29 -5.54
N ILE A 122 6.52 -6.30 -4.78
CA ILE A 122 5.14 -6.25 -5.32
C ILE A 122 4.35 -5.13 -4.65
N TYR A 123 3.93 -4.19 -5.49
CA TYR A 123 3.17 -3.01 -5.07
C TYR A 123 1.90 -2.91 -5.90
N THR A 124 0.79 -2.50 -5.30
CA THR A 124 -0.50 -2.48 -6.00
C THR A 124 -1.27 -1.19 -5.80
N LYS A 125 -2.06 -0.82 -6.82
CA LYS A 125 -3.01 0.29 -6.81
C LYS A 125 -4.33 -0.15 -7.40
N ALA A 126 -5.42 -0.02 -6.66
CA ALA A 126 -6.76 -0.13 -7.23
C ALA A 126 -7.07 1.12 -8.10
N LEU A 127 -7.57 0.91 -9.32
CA LEU A 127 -8.17 1.97 -10.14
C LEU A 127 -9.67 2.08 -9.87
N SER A 128 -10.32 0.93 -9.64
CA SER A 128 -11.73 0.79 -9.30
C SER A 128 -11.92 -0.51 -8.51
N ALA A 129 -13.16 -0.87 -8.18
CA ALA A 129 -13.46 -2.15 -7.53
C ALA A 129 -13.02 -3.38 -8.37
N GLU A 130 -12.88 -3.21 -9.68
CA GLU A 130 -12.65 -4.32 -10.62
C GLU A 130 -11.30 -4.24 -11.33
N LEU A 131 -10.54 -3.14 -11.15
CA LEU A 131 -9.26 -2.89 -11.82
C LEU A 131 -8.14 -2.67 -10.82
N LEU A 132 -7.05 -3.40 -11.01
CA LEU A 132 -5.84 -3.34 -10.19
C LEU A 132 -4.61 -3.17 -11.08
N ILE A 133 -3.73 -2.25 -10.71
CA ILE A 133 -2.37 -2.18 -11.25
C ILE A 133 -1.43 -2.86 -10.26
N THR A 134 -0.63 -3.80 -10.75
CA THR A 134 0.47 -4.44 -10.01
C THR A 134 1.80 -3.95 -10.57
N LEU A 135 2.70 -3.49 -9.72
CA LEU A 135 4.04 -3.02 -10.05
C LEU A 135 5.08 -4.01 -9.49
N GLU A 136 5.88 -4.58 -10.38
CA GLU A 136 6.92 -5.59 -10.10
C GLU A 136 8.24 -5.24 -10.78
N ARG A 137 9.37 -5.75 -10.27
CA ARG A 137 10.66 -5.57 -10.96
C ARG A 137 10.58 -6.21 -12.34
N ALA A 138 10.99 -5.47 -13.37
CA ALA A 138 11.07 -6.04 -14.71
C ALA A 138 12.16 -7.14 -14.73
N ALA A 139 11.86 -8.27 -15.36
CA ALA A 139 12.89 -9.29 -15.62
C ALA A 139 13.97 -8.70 -16.52
N GLN A 140 15.24 -8.97 -16.19
CA GLN A 140 16.40 -8.53 -16.96
C GLN A 140 16.52 -9.27 -18.29
#